data_AF-A0A7C4J8G0-F1
#
_entry.id   AF-A0A7C4J8G0-F1
#
_cell.length_a   1.000
_cell.length_b   1.000
_cell.length_c   1.000
_cell.angle_alpha   90.00
_cell.angle_beta   90.00
_cell.angle_gamma   90.00
#
_symmetry.space_group_name_H-M   'P 1'
#
loop_
_entity.id
_entity.type
_entity.pdbx_description
1 polymer ?
#
loop_
_entity_poly.entity_id
_entity_poly.type
_entity_poly.pdbx_seq_one_letter_code
_entity_poly.pdbx_strand_id
1 'polypeptide(L)'
;TAQLYTDLGFFTADEAIGADATDLFNYLTGFSGKTDYRKLLVAPINLRSRMTELIKREIEHQRKHKNGHLIFKMNALVDKPMIQLLYRASQAGVKIDLLVRGICCLRPGLPGISDNIRVISVVGRFLEHSRIYYFHNNGREEIYLGSADLMPRNIDHRVEVLFPIENARHIQHLRDEVLNIYLSDTAKARRLLPDGTYEPIKPKGNQPPFNSQAWLIAHRPTYLPIAEEL
;
A
#
# COMPACT_ATOMS: atom_id res chain seq x y z
N THR A 1 13.00 5.94 -17.65
CA THR A 1 12.47 6.33 -16.32
C THR A 1 12.88 5.35 -15.22
N ALA A 2 12.84 4.03 -15.43
CA ALA A 2 13.11 3.00 -14.41
C ALA A 2 14.42 3.12 -13.59
N GLN A 3 15.46 3.81 -14.06
CA GLN A 3 16.73 3.93 -13.32
C GLN A 3 16.64 4.80 -12.06
N LEU A 4 15.63 5.66 -11.94
CA LEU A 4 15.47 6.60 -10.82
C LEU A 4 14.28 6.27 -9.92
N TYR A 5 13.38 5.39 -10.34
CA TYR A 5 12.13 5.07 -9.64
C TYR A 5 12.23 3.69 -9.00
N THR A 6 11.63 3.53 -7.81
CA THR A 6 11.41 2.19 -7.24
C THR A 6 10.03 1.70 -7.66
N ASP A 7 9.99 0.61 -8.42
CA ASP A 7 8.76 -0.01 -8.92
C ASP A 7 8.78 -1.52 -8.68
N LEU A 8 7.59 -2.11 -8.64
CA LEU A 8 7.39 -3.55 -8.54
C LEU A 8 6.68 -4.04 -9.81
N GLY A 9 7.24 -5.08 -10.42
CA GLY A 9 6.61 -5.79 -11.53
C GLY A 9 6.09 -7.15 -11.06
N PHE A 10 4.94 -7.56 -11.59
CA PHE A 10 4.37 -8.88 -11.32
C PHE A 10 4.09 -9.59 -12.63
N PHE A 11 4.68 -10.79 -12.78
CA PHE A 11 4.43 -11.68 -13.90
C PHE A 11 3.61 -12.86 -13.38
N THR A 12 2.52 -13.18 -14.07
CA THR A 12 1.61 -14.25 -13.67
C THR A 12 0.99 -14.90 -14.89
N ALA A 13 0.64 -16.19 -14.74
CA ALA A 13 -0.17 -16.95 -15.68
C ALA A 13 -1.55 -17.28 -15.08
N ASP A 14 -1.96 -16.61 -14.00
CA ASP A 14 -3.28 -16.76 -13.40
C ASP A 14 -4.38 -16.40 -14.41
N GLU A 15 -5.24 -17.37 -14.73
CA GLU A 15 -6.25 -17.21 -15.77
C GLU A 15 -7.28 -16.12 -15.44
N ALA A 16 -7.61 -15.91 -14.16
CA ALA A 16 -8.57 -14.91 -13.74
C ALA A 16 -8.00 -13.48 -13.87
N ILE A 17 -6.73 -13.28 -13.51
CA ILE A 17 -6.01 -12.02 -13.77
C ILE A 17 -5.86 -11.80 -15.29
N GLY A 18 -5.55 -12.84 -16.05
CA GLY A 18 -5.46 -12.78 -17.51
C GLY A 18 -6.77 -12.35 -18.17
N ALA A 19 -7.88 -12.97 -17.76
CA ALA A 19 -9.22 -12.63 -18.25
C ALA A 19 -9.60 -11.18 -17.87
N ASP A 20 -9.33 -10.75 -16.63
CA ASP A 20 -9.55 -9.37 -16.21
C ASP A 20 -8.68 -8.36 -17.00
N ALA A 21 -7.44 -8.72 -17.33
CA ALA A 21 -6.58 -7.87 -18.16
C ALA A 21 -7.13 -7.73 -19.59
N THR A 22 -7.61 -8.82 -20.21
CA THR A 22 -8.30 -8.77 -21.51
C THR A 22 -9.53 -7.86 -21.43
N ASP A 23 -10.34 -8.03 -20.39
CA ASP A 23 -11.53 -7.19 -20.17
C ASP A 23 -11.18 -5.71 -20.01
N LEU A 24 -10.08 -5.40 -19.31
CA LEU A 24 -9.59 -4.04 -19.14
C LEU A 24 -9.16 -3.41 -20.48
N PHE A 25 -8.46 -4.15 -21.34
CA PHE A 25 -8.09 -3.66 -22.68
C PHE A 25 -9.32 -3.44 -23.57
N ASN A 26 -10.34 -4.29 -23.47
CA ASN A 26 -11.62 -4.10 -24.17
C ASN A 26 -12.38 -2.86 -23.65
N TYR A 27 -12.35 -2.64 -22.34
CA TYR A 27 -12.90 -1.42 -21.73
C TYR A 27 -12.20 -0.15 -22.24
N LEU A 28 -10.86 -0.15 -22.30
CA LEU A 28 -10.07 0.99 -22.80
C LEU A 28 -10.34 1.33 -24.27
N THR A 29 -10.71 0.35 -25.07
CA THR A 29 -11.02 0.53 -26.50
C THR A 29 -12.50 0.87 -26.75
N GLY A 30 -13.31 0.99 -25.70
CA GLY A 30 -14.72 1.36 -25.79
C GLY A 30 -15.66 0.19 -26.15
N PHE A 31 -15.15 -1.04 -26.12
CA PHE A 31 -15.90 -2.24 -26.52
C PHE A 31 -16.71 -2.88 -25.39
N SER A 32 -16.71 -2.35 -24.15
CA SER A 32 -17.48 -2.96 -23.07
C SER A 32 -18.06 -1.97 -22.05
N GLY A 33 -19.28 -2.26 -21.58
CA GLY A 33 -19.90 -1.67 -20.38
C GLY A 33 -19.58 -2.49 -19.13
N LYS A 34 -18.31 -2.86 -18.94
CA LYS A 34 -17.87 -3.69 -17.81
C LYS A 34 -18.20 -3.01 -16.48
N THR A 35 -18.90 -3.71 -15.59
CA THR A 35 -19.31 -3.19 -14.27
C THR A 35 -18.49 -3.76 -13.12
N ASP A 36 -17.76 -4.86 -13.33
CA ASP A 36 -16.92 -5.48 -12.30
C ASP A 36 -15.82 -6.36 -12.91
N TYR A 37 -14.84 -6.73 -12.08
CA TYR A 37 -13.69 -7.57 -12.40
C TYR A 37 -13.56 -8.70 -11.37
N ARG A 38 -12.95 -9.82 -11.76
CA ARG A 38 -12.88 -11.04 -10.94
C ARG A 38 -11.93 -10.86 -9.75
N LYS A 39 -10.71 -10.38 -10.04
CA LYS A 39 -9.60 -10.18 -9.09
C LYS A 39 -9.09 -8.74 -9.12
N LEU A 40 -9.09 -8.07 -10.28
CA LEU A 40 -8.57 -6.72 -10.39
C LEU A 40 -9.47 -5.68 -9.70
N LEU A 41 -8.83 -4.70 -9.08
CA LEU A 41 -9.44 -3.47 -8.59
C LEU A 41 -9.17 -2.38 -9.62
N VAL A 42 -10.19 -2.00 -10.38
CA VAL A 42 -10.07 -1.08 -11.51
C VAL A 42 -10.82 0.21 -11.21
N ALA A 43 -10.13 1.34 -11.30
CA ALA A 43 -10.76 2.66 -11.30
C ALA A 43 -11.25 3.01 -12.73
N PRO A 44 -12.35 3.76 -12.86
CA PRO A 44 -13.27 4.21 -11.80
C PRO A 44 -14.38 3.18 -11.49
N ILE A 45 -14.20 1.91 -11.87
CA ILE A 45 -15.26 0.89 -11.85
C ILE A 45 -15.55 0.36 -10.43
N ASN A 46 -14.62 -0.41 -9.86
CA ASN A 46 -14.81 -1.09 -8.57
C ASN A 46 -13.73 -0.75 -7.53
N LEU A 47 -12.64 -0.06 -7.91
CA LEU A 47 -11.51 0.18 -6.99
C LEU A 47 -11.93 0.89 -5.70
N ARG A 48 -12.70 1.99 -5.80
CA ARG A 48 -13.12 2.77 -4.62
C ARG A 48 -14.02 1.96 -3.69
N SER A 49 -15.03 1.29 -4.22
CA SER A 49 -15.99 0.52 -3.42
C SER A 49 -15.29 -0.64 -2.71
N ARG A 50 -14.45 -1.38 -3.43
CA ARG A 50 -13.72 -2.52 -2.88
C ARG A 50 -12.64 -2.11 -1.87
N MET A 51 -11.88 -1.04 -2.12
CA MET A 51 -10.96 -0.46 -1.12
C MET A 51 -11.71 -0.06 0.16
N THR A 52 -12.91 0.51 0.01
CA THR A 52 -13.79 0.85 1.15
C THR A 52 -14.20 -0.40 1.93
N GLU A 53 -14.59 -1.48 1.25
CA GLU A 53 -14.96 -2.76 1.85
C GLU A 53 -13.80 -3.36 2.64
N LEU A 54 -12.60 -3.40 2.05
CA LEU A 54 -11.40 -3.94 2.69
C LEU A 54 -11.05 -3.19 3.99
N ILE A 55 -11.10 -1.85 3.98
CA ILE A 55 -10.85 -1.05 5.19
C ILE A 55 -11.95 -1.28 6.24
N LYS A 56 -13.23 -1.32 5.82
CA LYS A 56 -14.34 -1.59 6.75
C LYS A 56 -14.22 -2.97 7.40
N ARG A 57 -13.79 -3.98 6.64
CA ARG A 57 -13.53 -5.32 7.17
C ARG A 57 -12.45 -5.30 8.25
N GLU A 58 -11.37 -4.54 8.07
CA GLU A 58 -10.35 -4.37 9.13
C GLU A 58 -10.92 -3.72 10.40
N ILE A 59 -11.86 -2.78 10.27
CA ILE A 59 -12.56 -2.19 11.41
C ILE A 59 -13.35 -3.27 12.18
N GLU A 60 -14.04 -4.14 11.46
CA GLU A 60 -14.81 -5.24 12.06
C GLU A 60 -13.88 -6.25 12.75
N HIS A 61 -12.77 -6.62 12.12
CA HIS A 61 -11.76 -7.48 12.72
C HIS A 61 -11.16 -6.83 13.97
N GLN A 62 -10.83 -5.54 13.94
CA GLN A 62 -10.34 -4.85 15.13
C GLN A 62 -11.35 -4.86 16.28
N ARG A 63 -12.63 -4.62 15.99
CA ARG A 63 -13.68 -4.62 17.03
C ARG A 63 -13.80 -5.99 17.70
N LYS A 64 -13.75 -7.06 16.91
CA LYS A 64 -13.96 -8.44 17.37
C LYS A 64 -12.71 -9.11 17.94
N HIS A 65 -11.55 -8.90 17.33
CA HIS A 65 -10.32 -9.65 17.57
C HIS A 65 -9.14 -8.78 18.04
N LYS A 66 -9.27 -7.45 18.01
CA LYS A 66 -8.26 -6.50 18.48
C LYS A 66 -6.90 -6.60 17.75
N ASN A 67 -6.91 -7.01 16.49
CA ASN A 67 -5.72 -7.25 15.68
C ASN A 67 -5.78 -6.61 14.27
N GLY A 68 -6.62 -5.58 14.07
CA GLY A 68 -6.71 -4.89 12.78
C GLY A 68 -5.43 -4.09 12.50
N HIS A 69 -4.86 -4.28 11.31
CA HIS A 69 -3.64 -3.59 10.89
C HIS A 69 -3.65 -3.32 9.39
N LEU A 70 -3.38 -2.07 9.04
CA LEU A 70 -3.22 -1.57 7.68
C LEU A 70 -1.79 -1.06 7.49
N ILE A 71 -1.18 -1.39 6.36
CA ILE A 71 0.08 -0.77 5.92
C ILE A 71 -0.08 -0.32 4.48
N PHE A 72 -0.17 0.99 4.25
CA PHE A 72 -0.33 1.54 2.90
C PHE A 72 0.89 2.34 2.48
N LYS A 73 1.49 1.97 1.35
CA LYS A 73 2.57 2.70 0.68
C LYS A 73 2.03 3.31 -0.59
N MET A 74 2.21 4.62 -0.77
CA MET A 74 1.78 5.34 -1.98
C MET A 74 2.55 6.66 -2.15
N ASN A 75 2.33 7.33 -3.28
CA ASN A 75 2.95 8.63 -3.52
C ASN A 75 2.13 9.77 -2.96
N ALA A 76 0.81 9.66 -2.97
CA ALA A 76 -0.08 10.70 -2.47
C ALA A 76 -1.35 10.16 -1.83
N LEU A 77 -1.78 10.79 -0.73
CA LEU A 77 -3.04 10.56 -0.04
C LEU A 77 -3.80 11.89 0.09
N VAL A 78 -4.83 12.05 -0.73
CA VAL A 78 -5.60 13.30 -0.87
C VAL A 78 -7.11 13.07 -0.84
N ASP A 79 -7.57 11.86 -1.18
CA ASP A 79 -9.01 11.57 -1.26
C ASP A 79 -9.71 11.69 0.11
N LYS A 80 -10.63 12.65 0.21
CA LYS A 80 -11.33 12.97 1.47
C LYS A 80 -12.15 11.79 2.00
N PRO A 81 -12.98 11.08 1.20
CA PRO A 81 -13.67 9.88 1.67
C PRO A 81 -12.74 8.79 2.22
N MET A 82 -11.63 8.49 1.53
CA MET A 82 -10.65 7.51 2.02
C MET A 82 -10.00 7.98 3.33
N ILE A 83 -9.60 9.25 3.43
CA ILE A 83 -9.01 9.83 4.66
C ILE A 83 -10.00 9.73 5.83
N GLN A 84 -11.27 10.07 5.61
CA GLN A 84 -12.30 9.95 6.64
C GLN A 84 -12.51 8.50 7.08
N LEU A 85 -12.42 7.55 6.16
CA LEU A 85 -12.51 6.13 6.47
C LEU A 85 -11.30 5.63 7.28
N LEU A 86 -10.09 6.10 6.96
CA LEU A 86 -8.89 5.80 7.73
C LEU A 86 -8.97 6.38 9.15
N TYR A 87 -9.52 7.58 9.34
CA TYR A 87 -9.80 8.11 10.68
C TYR A 87 -10.80 7.23 11.44
N ARG A 88 -11.90 6.80 10.81
CA ARG A 88 -12.84 5.87 11.44
C ARG A 88 -12.18 4.55 11.83
N ALA A 89 -11.25 4.06 11.02
CA ALA A 89 -10.48 2.86 11.34
C ALA A 89 -9.57 3.08 12.55
N SER A 90 -8.83 4.18 12.59
CA SER A 90 -8.03 4.57 13.76
C SER A 90 -8.88 4.71 15.02
N GLN A 91 -10.05 5.34 14.93
CA GLN A 91 -10.99 5.48 16.05
C GLN A 91 -11.52 4.13 16.57
N ALA A 92 -11.62 3.12 15.71
CA ALA A 92 -11.96 1.76 16.12
C ALA A 92 -10.77 1.01 16.76
N GLY A 93 -9.57 1.59 16.73
CA GLY A 93 -8.33 1.01 17.26
C GLY A 93 -7.46 0.31 16.23
N VAL A 94 -7.79 0.38 14.92
CA VAL A 94 -6.99 -0.25 13.87
C VAL A 94 -5.62 0.43 13.85
N LYS A 95 -4.54 -0.35 13.89
CA LYS A 95 -3.19 0.19 13.69
C LYS A 95 -3.01 0.52 12.20
N ILE A 96 -2.52 1.72 11.89
CA ILE A 96 -2.37 2.18 10.49
C ILE A 96 -0.98 2.78 10.30
N ASP A 97 -0.18 2.13 9.47
CA ASP A 97 1.13 2.64 9.04
C ASP A 97 1.04 3.13 7.59
N LEU A 98 1.28 4.43 7.37
CA LEU A 98 1.22 5.06 6.05
C LEU A 98 2.61 5.49 5.61
N LEU A 99 3.08 4.93 4.49
CA LEU A 99 4.31 5.31 3.80
C LEU A 99 3.94 6.21 2.62
N VAL A 100 3.86 7.53 2.86
CA VAL A 100 3.45 8.53 1.85
C VAL A 100 4.63 9.44 1.53
N ARG A 101 5.22 9.29 0.35
CA ARG A 101 6.41 10.07 -0.03
C ARG A 101 6.09 11.52 -0.37
N GLY A 102 4.99 11.76 -1.10
CA GLY A 102 4.60 13.07 -1.62
C GLY A 102 3.53 13.76 -0.79
N ILE A 103 2.42 14.10 -1.43
CA ILE A 103 1.34 14.89 -0.80
C ILE A 103 0.53 14.02 0.16
N CYS A 104 0.40 14.45 1.42
CA CYS A 104 -0.46 13.81 2.40
C CYS A 104 -1.37 14.85 3.05
N CYS A 105 -2.68 14.75 2.83
CA CYS A 105 -3.69 15.60 3.46
C CYS A 105 -4.21 15.05 4.79
N LEU A 106 -3.86 13.81 5.14
CA LEU A 106 -4.18 13.20 6.43
C LEU A 106 -3.27 13.78 7.53
N ARG A 107 -3.81 14.01 8.72
CA ARG A 107 -3.08 14.43 9.93
C ARG A 107 -3.03 13.29 10.95
N PRO A 108 -1.85 12.70 11.23
CA PRO A 108 -1.69 11.67 12.26
C PRO A 108 -1.67 12.26 13.68
N GLY A 109 -1.93 11.44 14.70
CA GLY A 109 -1.75 11.80 16.11
C GLY A 109 -2.72 12.85 16.66
N LEU A 110 -3.86 13.06 16.00
CA LEU A 110 -4.93 13.90 16.53
C LEU A 110 -5.72 13.11 17.59
N PRO A 111 -5.84 13.63 18.83
CA PRO A 111 -6.54 12.95 19.92
C PRO A 111 -7.96 12.51 19.55
N GLY A 112 -8.25 11.22 19.72
CA GLY A 112 -9.56 10.62 19.44
C GLY A 112 -9.92 10.50 17.95
N ILE A 113 -8.98 10.76 17.05
CA ILE A 113 -9.22 10.75 15.59
C ILE A 113 -8.17 9.89 14.88
N SER A 114 -6.88 10.17 15.09
CA SER A 114 -5.78 9.54 14.37
C SER A 114 -4.65 9.05 15.28
N ASP A 115 -4.98 8.72 16.54
CA ASP A 115 -4.04 8.20 17.54
C ASP A 115 -3.30 6.94 17.07
N ASN A 116 -3.96 6.10 16.27
CA ASN A 116 -3.42 4.84 15.77
C ASN A 116 -2.84 4.95 14.36
N ILE A 117 -2.68 6.18 13.84
CA ILE A 117 -2.11 6.43 12.51
C ILE A 117 -0.71 6.99 12.64
N ARG A 118 0.25 6.30 12.02
CA ARG A 118 1.60 6.80 11.79
C ARG A 118 1.78 7.11 10.31
N VAL A 119 2.30 8.28 9.98
CA VAL A 119 2.68 8.64 8.60
C VAL A 119 4.18 8.87 8.53
N ILE A 120 4.83 8.21 7.57
CA ILE A 120 6.26 8.31 7.28
C ILE A 120 6.42 8.68 5.80
N SER A 121 7.33 9.60 5.53
CA SER A 121 7.86 9.86 4.18
C SER A 121 9.32 9.43 4.13
N VAL A 122 9.69 8.63 3.14
CA VAL A 122 11.08 8.24 2.87
C VAL A 122 11.50 8.92 1.57
N VAL A 123 12.48 9.81 1.65
CA VAL A 123 13.05 10.51 0.49
C VAL A 123 14.55 10.23 0.47
N GLY A 124 14.95 9.34 -0.44
CA GLY A 124 16.33 8.88 -0.60
C GLY A 124 16.92 9.20 -1.96
N ARG A 125 17.86 8.36 -2.40
CA ARG A 125 18.47 8.44 -3.74
C ARG A 125 17.44 8.13 -4.83
N PHE A 126 16.61 7.11 -4.60
CA PHE A 126 15.57 6.71 -5.54
C PHE A 126 14.24 7.34 -5.18
N LEU A 127 13.43 7.55 -6.21
CA LEU A 127 12.12 8.16 -6.12
C LEU A 127 11.09 7.06 -5.83
N GLU A 128 10.59 7.04 -4.59
CA GLU A 128 9.78 5.94 -4.02
C GLU A 128 8.43 5.73 -4.68
N HIS A 129 8.27 4.93 -5.74
CA HIS A 129 7.10 5.00 -6.64
C HIS A 129 6.07 3.87 -6.52
N SER A 130 6.49 2.73 -5.98
CA SER A 130 5.63 1.58 -5.71
C SER A 130 4.41 1.93 -4.83
N ARG A 131 3.23 1.46 -5.21
CA ARG A 131 2.03 1.49 -4.35
C ARG A 131 1.68 0.09 -3.88
N ILE A 132 1.49 -0.04 -2.57
CA ILE A 132 1.26 -1.30 -1.87
C ILE A 132 0.19 -1.07 -0.81
N TYR A 133 -0.83 -1.92 -0.78
CA TYR A 133 -1.93 -1.85 0.17
C TYR A 133 -2.04 -3.19 0.89
N TYR A 134 -1.54 -3.25 2.12
CA TYR A 134 -1.59 -4.43 2.98
C TYR A 134 -2.74 -4.33 3.97
N PHE A 135 -3.44 -5.45 4.14
CA PHE A 135 -4.52 -5.69 5.09
C PHE A 135 -4.19 -6.95 5.90
N HIS A 136 -4.23 -6.87 7.23
CA HIS A 136 -3.95 -8.03 8.07
C HIS A 136 -5.04 -9.12 7.98
N ASN A 137 -6.31 -8.72 7.82
CA ASN A 137 -7.45 -9.60 7.57
C ASN A 137 -7.52 -10.77 8.56
N ASN A 138 -7.33 -10.44 9.84
CA ASN A 138 -7.33 -11.40 10.95
C ASN A 138 -6.39 -12.61 10.70
N GLY A 139 -5.19 -12.34 10.15
CA GLY A 139 -4.16 -13.33 9.87
C GLY A 139 -4.24 -13.96 8.48
N ARG A 140 -5.27 -13.68 7.69
CA ARG A 140 -5.37 -14.09 6.27
C ARG A 140 -4.95 -12.95 5.36
N GLU A 141 -3.70 -12.56 5.50
CA GLU A 141 -3.15 -11.33 4.94
C GLU A 141 -3.45 -11.16 3.45
N GLU A 142 -3.82 -9.94 3.07
CA GLU A 142 -4.07 -9.56 1.68
C GLU A 142 -3.18 -8.38 1.29
N ILE A 143 -2.51 -8.47 0.15
CA ILE A 143 -1.70 -7.38 -0.40
C ILE A 143 -2.16 -7.08 -1.82
N TYR A 144 -2.37 -5.80 -2.09
CA TYR A 144 -2.62 -5.27 -3.43
C TYR A 144 -1.49 -4.36 -3.87
N LEU A 145 -1.05 -4.53 -5.12
CA LEU A 145 -0.04 -3.70 -5.78
C LEU A 145 -0.65 -3.02 -6.99
N GLY A 146 -0.11 -1.87 -7.41
CA GLY A 146 -0.47 -1.32 -8.71
C GLY A 146 -0.21 0.16 -8.86
N SER A 147 -1.06 0.83 -9.65
CA SER A 147 -0.79 2.16 -10.19
C SER A 147 -1.49 3.30 -9.44
N ALA A 148 -2.59 3.02 -8.73
CA ALA A 148 -3.41 4.03 -8.09
C ALA A 148 -2.77 4.60 -6.81
N ASP A 149 -2.68 5.93 -6.72
CA ASP A 149 -2.64 6.66 -5.45
C ASP A 149 -4.06 6.89 -4.92
N LEU A 150 -4.21 7.16 -3.62
CA LEU A 150 -5.51 7.55 -3.05
C LEU A 150 -5.77 9.06 -3.25
N MET A 151 -5.95 9.45 -4.51
CA MET A 151 -6.38 10.79 -4.92
C MET A 151 -7.67 10.71 -5.76
N PRO A 152 -8.56 11.71 -5.70
CA PRO A 152 -9.81 11.70 -6.49
C PRO A 152 -9.56 11.47 -7.98
N ARG A 153 -8.57 12.15 -8.56
CA ARG A 153 -8.19 11.99 -9.97
C ARG A 153 -7.74 10.57 -10.34
N ASN A 154 -7.18 9.81 -9.41
CA ASN A 154 -6.71 8.45 -9.67
C ASN A 154 -7.86 7.45 -9.55
N ILE A 155 -8.70 7.58 -8.53
CA ILE A 155 -9.72 6.57 -8.23
C ILE A 155 -11.10 6.84 -8.86
N ASP A 156 -11.39 8.07 -9.32
CA ASP A 156 -12.67 8.44 -9.93
C ASP A 156 -12.58 8.86 -11.41
N HIS A 157 -11.41 9.26 -11.88
CA HIS A 157 -11.26 9.92 -13.19
C HIS A 157 -10.21 9.30 -14.10
N ARG A 158 -9.46 8.30 -13.61
CA ARG A 158 -8.45 7.59 -14.40
C ARG A 158 -8.75 6.11 -14.39
N VAL A 159 -8.28 5.45 -15.44
CA VAL A 159 -8.17 4.01 -15.44
C VAL A 159 -6.88 3.65 -14.72
N GLU A 160 -7.04 3.13 -13.51
CA GLU A 160 -5.95 2.65 -12.65
C GLU A 160 -6.25 1.22 -12.23
N VAL A 161 -5.22 0.43 -11.95
CA VAL A 161 -5.36 -0.97 -11.57
C VAL A 161 -4.60 -1.22 -10.27
N LEU A 162 -5.24 -1.94 -9.36
CA LEU A 162 -4.56 -2.71 -8.33
C LEU A 162 -4.86 -4.20 -8.54
N PHE A 163 -3.86 -5.05 -8.33
CA PHE A 163 -3.97 -6.50 -8.44
C PHE A 163 -3.57 -7.17 -7.13
N PRO A 164 -4.25 -8.27 -6.75
CA PRO A 164 -3.90 -9.01 -5.55
C PRO A 164 -2.62 -9.83 -5.75
N ILE A 165 -1.86 -10.00 -4.67
CA ILE A 165 -0.80 -10.99 -4.56
C ILE A 165 -1.31 -12.12 -3.68
N GLU A 166 -1.45 -13.31 -4.25
CA GLU A 166 -2.07 -14.47 -3.58
C GLU A 166 -1.04 -15.52 -3.13
N ASN A 167 0.16 -15.53 -3.74
CA ASN A 167 1.21 -16.46 -3.34
C ASN A 167 1.75 -16.07 -1.95
N ALA A 168 1.62 -16.98 -0.98
CA ALA A 168 2.00 -16.73 0.42
C ALA A 168 3.47 -16.30 0.59
N ARG A 169 4.40 -16.84 -0.21
CA ARG A 169 5.83 -16.42 -0.14
C ARG A 169 6.01 -14.98 -0.61
N HIS A 170 5.29 -14.57 -1.66
CA HIS A 170 5.31 -13.19 -2.13
C HIS A 170 4.67 -12.23 -1.13
N ILE A 171 3.56 -12.61 -0.50
CA ILE A 171 2.93 -11.82 0.57
C ILE A 171 3.92 -11.62 1.71
N GLN A 172 4.55 -12.70 2.18
CA GLN A 172 5.54 -12.65 3.26
C GLN A 172 6.72 -11.74 2.90
N HIS A 173 7.30 -11.91 1.70
CA HIS A 173 8.39 -11.06 1.23
C HIS A 173 8.00 -9.58 1.18
N LEU A 174 6.83 -9.25 0.61
CA LEU A 174 6.35 -7.86 0.53
C LEU A 174 6.11 -7.25 1.93
N ARG A 175 5.61 -8.04 2.88
CA ARG A 175 5.40 -7.59 4.26
C ARG A 175 6.72 -7.39 5.00
N ASP A 176 7.56 -8.42 5.04
CA ASP A 176 8.70 -8.51 5.95
C ASP A 176 9.97 -7.87 5.37
N GLU A 177 10.17 -8.00 4.07
CA GLU A 177 11.42 -7.60 3.40
C GLU A 177 11.25 -6.32 2.56
N VAL A 178 10.02 -5.87 2.31
CA VAL A 178 9.76 -4.59 1.63
C VAL A 178 9.14 -3.57 2.59
N LEU A 179 7.90 -3.78 3.02
CA LEU A 179 7.17 -2.81 3.85
C LEU A 179 7.86 -2.59 5.20
N ASN A 180 8.21 -3.66 5.92
CA ASN A 180 8.85 -3.55 7.23
C ASN A 180 10.25 -2.90 7.16
N ILE A 181 10.98 -3.11 6.07
CA ILE A 181 12.27 -2.44 5.81
C ILE A 181 12.07 -0.92 5.63
N TYR A 182 11.04 -0.50 4.89
CA TYR A 182 10.70 0.93 4.79
C TYR A 182 10.24 1.53 6.12
N LEU A 183 9.44 0.79 6.92
CA LEU A 183 8.96 1.25 8.24
C LEU A 183 10.08 1.39 9.29
N SER A 184 11.19 0.69 9.08
CA SER A 184 12.36 0.66 9.95
C SER A 184 13.44 1.69 9.58
N ASP A 185 13.25 2.45 8.50
CA ASP A 185 14.20 3.47 8.08
C ASP A 185 14.34 4.58 9.13
N THR A 186 15.59 4.90 9.46
CA THR A 186 15.98 5.95 10.43
C THR A 186 17.06 6.87 9.86
N ALA A 187 17.41 6.72 8.58
CA ALA A 187 18.42 7.52 7.90
C ALA A 187 17.81 8.54 6.93
N LYS A 188 16.69 8.21 6.30
CA LYS A 188 15.97 8.99 5.29
C LYS A 188 14.50 9.20 5.62
N ALA A 189 13.94 8.44 6.55
CA ALA A 189 12.58 8.57 6.99
C ALA A 189 12.33 9.85 7.80
N ARG A 190 11.20 10.49 7.52
CA ARG A 190 10.63 11.59 8.29
C ARG A 190 9.21 11.24 8.70
N ARG A 191 8.83 11.47 9.95
CA ARG A 191 7.44 11.32 10.40
C ARG A 191 6.68 12.62 10.26
N LEU A 192 5.43 12.55 9.83
CA LEU A 192 4.50 13.67 9.84
C LEU A 192 3.95 13.86 11.26
N LEU A 193 3.96 15.10 11.74
CA LEU A 193 3.41 15.50 13.03
C LEU A 193 1.96 16.03 12.89
N PRO A 194 1.20 16.10 14.00
CA PRO A 194 -0.18 16.58 13.96
C PRO A 194 -0.34 18.01 13.41
N ASP A 195 0.66 18.86 13.64
CA ASP A 195 0.72 20.24 13.13
C ASP A 195 1.02 20.33 11.62
N GLY A 196 1.37 19.19 11.01
CA GLY A 196 1.69 19.08 9.60
C GLY A 196 3.16 19.26 9.24
N THR A 197 4.03 19.48 10.23
CA THR A 197 5.48 19.50 10.03
C THR A 197 6.04 18.08 9.92
N TYR A 198 7.23 17.96 9.34
CA TYR A 198 7.95 16.70 9.25
C TYR A 198 9.25 16.76 10.04
N GLU A 199 9.52 15.71 10.81
CA GLU A 199 10.80 15.58 11.52
C GLU A 199 11.50 14.24 11.20
N PRO A 200 12.84 14.20 11.23
CA PRO A 200 13.58 12.95 11.03
C PRO A 200 13.25 11.91 12.09
N ILE A 201 13.09 10.65 11.67
CA ILE A 201 13.03 9.52 12.60
C ILE A 201 14.48 9.18 13.00
N LYS A 202 14.79 9.31 14.28
CA LYS A 202 16.14 9.00 14.81
C LYS A 202 16.27 7.51 15.17
N PRO A 203 17.47 6.93 15.03
CA PRO A 203 17.76 5.60 15.58
C PRO A 203 17.46 5.52 17.07
N LYS A 204 17.11 4.33 17.55
CA LYS A 204 16.90 4.10 18.99
C LYS A 204 18.25 3.92 19.68
N GLY A 205 18.50 4.70 20.74
CA GLY A 205 19.76 4.61 21.49
C GLY A 205 20.99 4.87 20.62
N ASN A 206 22.01 4.02 20.74
CA ASN A 206 23.26 4.12 19.98
C ASN A 206 23.27 3.27 18.70
N GLN A 207 22.11 2.86 18.18
CA GLN A 207 22.05 2.12 16.92
C GLN A 207 22.50 2.99 15.74
N PRO A 208 23.21 2.43 14.75
CA PRO A 208 23.55 3.15 13.54
C PRO A 208 22.29 3.50 12.74
N PRO A 209 22.29 4.60 11.96
CA PRO A 209 21.20 4.90 11.04
C PRO A 209 20.96 3.78 10.03
N PHE A 210 19.71 3.37 9.89
CA PHE A 210 19.27 2.36 8.93
C PHE A 210 18.67 3.02 7.69
N ASN A 211 19.21 2.69 6.51
CA ASN A 211 18.77 3.21 5.21
C ASN A 211 18.13 2.08 4.39
N SER A 212 16.81 2.16 4.20
CA SER A 212 16.03 1.12 3.51
C SER A 212 16.49 0.89 2.08
N GLN A 213 16.74 1.97 1.32
CA GLN A 213 17.16 1.87 -0.07
C GLN A 213 18.54 1.22 -0.20
N ALA A 214 19.49 1.58 0.68
CA ALA A 214 20.81 0.96 0.68
C ALA A 214 20.72 -0.54 1.04
N TRP A 215 19.88 -0.88 2.03
CA TRP A 215 19.65 -2.26 2.42
C TRP A 215 19.06 -3.10 1.29
N LEU A 216 18.01 -2.61 0.62
CA LEU A 216 17.35 -3.30 -0.51
C LEU A 216 18.29 -3.49 -1.71
N ILE A 217 19.21 -2.55 -1.96
CA ILE A 217 20.24 -2.71 -3.00
C ILE A 217 21.20 -3.86 -2.66
N ALA A 218 21.59 -3.98 -1.39
CA ALA A 218 22.54 -4.99 -0.92
C ALA A 218 21.90 -6.39 -0.77
N HIS A 219 20.61 -6.44 -0.46
CA HIS A 219 19.85 -7.67 -0.19
C HIS A 219 18.84 -7.95 -1.31
N ARG A 220 19.27 -7.78 -2.57
CA ARG A 220 18.42 -8.17 -3.69
C ARG A 220 18.11 -9.67 -3.55
N PRO A 221 16.84 -10.08 -3.65
CA PRO A 221 16.52 -11.51 -3.63
C PRO A 221 17.33 -12.17 -4.75
N THR A 222 18.28 -13.04 -4.37
CA THR A 222 18.88 -13.99 -5.29
C THR A 222 17.75 -14.86 -5.79
N TYR A 223 17.53 -14.90 -7.11
CA TYR A 223 16.48 -15.71 -7.75
C TYR A 223 16.27 -17.02 -6.99
N LEU A 224 15.14 -17.13 -6.30
CA LEU A 224 14.71 -18.39 -5.75
C LEU A 224 14.33 -19.23 -6.98
N PRO A 225 15.01 -20.37 -7.23
CA PRO A 225 14.58 -21.25 -8.31
C PRO A 225 13.12 -21.60 -8.05
N ILE A 226 12.30 -21.48 -9.10
CA ILE A 226 10.93 -21.96 -9.08
C ILE A 226 11.05 -23.44 -8.73
N ALA A 227 10.57 -23.83 -7.55
CA ALA A 227 10.41 -25.23 -7.25
C ALA A 227 9.38 -25.75 -8.25
N GLU A 228 9.83 -26.51 -9.25
CA GLU A 228 8.97 -27.36 -10.05
C GLU A 228 8.36 -28.38 -9.07
N GLU A 229 7.15 -28.10 -8.60
CA GLU A 229 6.32 -29.13 -8.01
C GLU A 229 5.67 -29.89 -9.19
N LEU A 230 6.19 -31.10 -9.40
CA LEU A 230 5.62 -32.18 -10.21
C LEU A 230 4.29 -32.67 -9.62
#